data_AF-A0AAX1F7B8-F1
#
_entry.id   AF-A0AAX1F7B8-F1
#
_cell.length_a   1.000
_cell.length_b   1.000
_cell.length_c   1.000
_cell.angle_alpha   90.00
_cell.angle_beta   90.00
_cell.angle_gamma   90.00
#
_symmetry.space_group_name_H-M   'P 1'
#
loop_
_entity.id
_entity.type
_entity.pdbx_description
1 polymer ?
#
loop_
_entity_poly.entity_id
_entity_poly.type
_entity_poly.pdbx_seq_one_letter_code
_entity_poly.pdbx_strand_id
1 'polypeptide(L)'
;MPQITTHSTRFPLQEGETLLEALERTGHEIEYQCRSGYCGSCRVKLLSGSVEYQESPLAMLLPNEILTCCCTVKEDIRIDCRQQQSEPDLFDRNLFAENSN
;
A
#
# COMPACT_ATOMS: atom_id res chain seq x y z
N MET A 1 -17.56 -3.05 -2.59
CA MET A 1 -16.25 -2.53 -2.14
C MET A 1 -15.22 -3.62 -2.34
N PRO A 2 -14.23 -3.42 -3.22
CA PRO A 2 -13.15 -4.37 -3.45
C PRO A 2 -12.37 -4.70 -2.17
N GLN A 3 -11.89 -5.93 -2.06
CA GLN A 3 -10.95 -6.35 -1.01
C GLN A 3 -9.52 -6.33 -1.53
N ILE A 4 -8.64 -5.68 -0.79
CA ILE A 4 -7.20 -5.64 -1.05
C ILE A 4 -6.54 -6.67 -0.14
N THR A 5 -5.77 -7.57 -0.73
CA THR A 5 -5.01 -8.58 0.00
C THR A 5 -3.52 -8.34 -0.21
N THR A 6 -2.79 -8.19 0.88
CA THR A 6 -1.32 -8.06 0.90
C THR A 6 -0.70 -9.36 1.44
N HIS A 7 0.61 -9.40 1.66
CA HIS A 7 1.24 -10.55 2.32
C HIS A 7 0.86 -10.68 3.80
N SER A 8 0.46 -9.57 4.42
CA SER A 8 0.25 -9.48 5.87
C SER A 8 -1.22 -9.46 6.24
N THR A 9 -2.04 -8.74 5.48
CA THR A 9 -3.44 -8.46 5.86
C THR A 9 -4.38 -8.40 4.66
N ARG A 10 -5.68 -8.41 4.95
CA ARG A 10 -6.75 -8.17 3.97
C ARG A 10 -7.68 -7.09 4.52
N PHE A 11 -8.00 -6.11 3.69
CA PHE A 11 -8.82 -4.97 4.07
C PHE A 11 -9.67 -4.45 2.91
N PRO A 12 -10.82 -3.80 3.20
CA PRO A 12 -11.62 -3.17 2.16
C PRO A 12 -10.97 -1.86 1.67
N LEU A 13 -11.11 -1.60 0.37
CA LEU A 13 -10.93 -0.26 -0.21
C LEU A 13 -12.19 0.57 0.05
N GLN A 14 -12.03 1.73 0.70
CA GLN A 14 -13.15 2.61 1.04
C GLN A 14 -13.62 3.41 -0.18
N GLU A 15 -14.87 3.89 -0.13
CA GLU A 15 -15.41 4.75 -1.19
C GLU A 15 -14.68 6.09 -1.21
N GLY A 16 -14.26 6.53 -2.40
CA GLY A 16 -13.51 7.78 -2.59
C GLY A 16 -12.03 7.71 -2.20
N GLU A 17 -11.54 6.55 -1.73
CA GLU A 17 -10.15 6.33 -1.34
C GLU A 17 -9.34 5.74 -2.50
N THR A 18 -8.12 6.23 -2.70
CA THR A 18 -7.14 5.63 -3.62
C THR A 18 -6.51 4.38 -3.01
N LEU A 19 -5.94 3.50 -3.85
CA LEU A 19 -5.23 2.32 -3.33
C LEU A 19 -4.03 2.72 -2.45
N LEU A 20 -3.35 3.83 -2.77
CA LEU A 20 -2.26 4.37 -1.94
C LEU A 20 -2.76 4.77 -0.54
N GLU A 21 -3.85 5.53 -0.44
CA GLU A 21 -4.40 5.96 0.85
C GLU A 21 -4.85 4.76 1.70
N ALA A 22 -5.43 3.73 1.08
CA ALA A 22 -5.81 2.50 1.77
C ALA A 22 -4.60 1.76 2.34
N LEU A 23 -3.47 1.76 1.64
CA LEU A 23 -2.21 1.17 2.11
C LEU A 23 -1.62 1.98 3.26
N GLU A 24 -1.58 3.32 3.16
CA GLU A 24 -1.16 4.22 4.24
C GLU A 24 -2.01 4.01 5.50
N ARG A 25 -3.34 4.02 5.36
CA ARG A 25 -4.31 3.83 6.47
C ARG A 25 -4.13 2.49 7.19
N THR A 26 -3.66 1.47 6.49
CA THR A 26 -3.48 0.12 7.03
C THR A 26 -2.05 -0.16 7.48
N GLY A 27 -1.18 0.86 7.50
CA GLY A 27 0.19 0.75 8.00
C GLY A 27 1.15 0.04 7.06
N HIS A 28 0.86 0.04 5.76
CA HIS A 28 1.76 -0.49 4.75
C HIS A 28 2.79 0.56 4.32
N GLU A 29 4.04 0.14 4.25
CA GLU A 29 5.12 1.00 3.79
C GLU A 29 5.17 0.96 2.26
N ILE A 30 4.86 2.09 1.64
CA ILE A 30 4.89 2.29 0.19
C ILE A 30 5.69 3.54 -0.09
N GLU A 31 6.67 3.47 -0.98
CA GLU A 31 7.35 4.67 -1.47
C GLU A 31 6.37 5.49 -2.30
N TYR A 32 6.26 6.80 -2.08
CA TYR A 32 5.46 7.68 -2.93
C TYR A 32 6.05 9.08 -2.94
N GLN A 33 5.77 9.84 -4.02
CA GLN A 33 6.21 11.23 -4.14
C GLN A 33 5.12 12.10 -4.77
N CYS A 34 4.78 11.87 -6.04
CA CYS A 34 3.93 12.81 -6.79
C CYS A 34 2.42 12.65 -6.57
N ARG A 35 1.96 11.47 -6.14
CA ARG A 35 0.53 11.11 -6.01
C ARG A 35 -0.33 11.33 -7.26
N SER A 36 0.28 11.47 -8.44
CA SER A 36 -0.43 11.76 -9.70
C SER A 36 0.02 10.89 -10.88
N GLY A 37 0.72 9.78 -10.62
CA GLY A 37 1.09 8.81 -11.67
C GLY A 37 2.30 9.17 -12.55
N TYR A 38 3.01 10.26 -12.25
CA TYR A 38 4.12 10.75 -13.08
C TYR A 38 5.51 10.23 -12.66
N CYS A 39 5.78 10.09 -11.35
CA CYS A 39 7.12 9.71 -10.85
C CYS A 39 7.36 8.19 -10.77
N GLY A 40 6.29 7.39 -10.65
CA GLY A 40 6.40 5.93 -10.52
C GLY A 40 6.86 5.40 -9.16
N SER A 41 7.05 6.25 -8.13
CA SER A 41 7.49 5.79 -6.80
C SER A 41 6.51 4.84 -6.11
N CYS A 42 5.19 5.09 -6.24
CA CYS A 42 4.12 4.27 -5.65
C CYS A 42 3.86 2.93 -6.36
N ARG A 43 4.90 2.39 -6.99
CA ARG A 43 4.79 1.17 -7.77
C ARG A 43 4.74 -0.05 -6.87
N VAL A 44 3.81 -0.94 -7.15
CA VAL A 44 3.73 -2.26 -6.52
C VAL A 44 3.50 -3.32 -7.57
N LYS A 45 3.87 -4.56 -7.26
CA LYS A 45 3.57 -5.71 -8.11
C LYS A 45 2.15 -6.21 -7.83
N LEU A 46 1.35 -6.35 -8.88
CA LEU A 46 0.04 -6.98 -8.87
C LEU A 46 0.21 -8.50 -9.00
N LEU A 47 -0.27 -9.24 -8.00
CA LEU A 47 -0.18 -10.69 -7.92
C LEU A 47 -1.45 -11.37 -8.45
N SER A 48 -2.63 -10.74 -8.31
CA SER A 48 -3.88 -11.22 -8.90
C SER A 48 -4.91 -10.11 -9.05
N GLY A 49 -5.85 -10.29 -9.99
CA GLY A 49 -6.89 -9.32 -10.32
C GLY A 49 -6.40 -8.30 -11.35
N SER A 50 -7.11 -7.18 -11.45
CA SER A 50 -6.84 -6.12 -12.42
C SER A 50 -7.13 -4.73 -11.85
N VAL A 51 -6.49 -3.72 -12.45
CA VAL A 51 -6.76 -2.31 -12.16
C VAL A 51 -6.93 -1.56 -13.47
N GLU A 52 -7.64 -0.44 -13.41
CA GLU A 52 -7.82 0.46 -14.55
C GLU A 52 -7.16 1.80 -14.29
N TYR A 53 -6.88 2.52 -15.38
CA TYR A 53 -6.41 3.91 -15.34
C TYR A 53 -7.34 4.78 -16.18
N GLN A 54 -7.80 5.89 -15.62
CA GLN A 54 -8.57 6.87 -16.38
C GLN A 54 -7.69 7.51 -17.48
N GLU A 55 -6.44 7.83 -17.12
CA GLU A 55 -5.41 8.30 -18.03
C GLU A 55 -4.17 7.41 -17.86
N SER A 56 -3.53 7.04 -18.97
CA SER A 56 -2.34 6.20 -18.91
C SER A 56 -1.23 6.91 -18.12
N PRO A 57 -0.63 6.26 -17.11
CA PRO A 57 0.44 6.88 -16.34
C PRO A 57 1.67 7.15 -17.22
N LEU A 58 2.37 8.26 -16.96
CA LEU A 58 3.61 8.56 -17.69
C LEU A 58 4.79 7.69 -17.23
N ALA A 59 4.73 7.14 -16.02
CA ALA A 59 5.76 6.25 -15.52
C ALA A 59 5.71 4.89 -16.25
N MET A 60 6.88 4.38 -16.64
CA MET A 60 7.00 3.07 -17.28
C MET A 60 6.72 1.95 -16.27
N LEU A 61 5.74 1.10 -16.56
CA LEU A 61 5.35 -0.06 -15.76
C LEU A 61 5.73 -1.37 -16.47
N LEU A 62 6.16 -2.38 -15.70
CA LEU A 62 6.24 -3.75 -16.16
C LEU A 62 4.83 -4.38 -16.19
N PRO A 63 4.61 -5.51 -16.91
CA PRO A 63 3.28 -6.09 -17.12
C PRO A 63 2.48 -6.43 -15.85
N ASN A 64 3.14 -6.61 -14.72
CA ASN A 64 2.50 -6.92 -13.44
C ASN A 64 2.75 -5.82 -12.41
N GLU A 65 3.00 -4.58 -12.84
CA GLU A 65 3.20 -3.45 -11.95
C GLU A 65 2.07 -2.44 -12.10
N ILE A 66 1.69 -1.84 -10.99
CA ILE A 66 0.65 -0.82 -10.91
C ILE A 66 1.15 0.36 -10.08
N LEU A 67 0.67 1.56 -10.39
CA LEU A 67 0.78 2.74 -9.53
C LEU A 67 -0.43 2.84 -8.61
N THR A 68 -0.21 2.74 -7.30
CA THR A 68 -1.29 2.74 -6.30
C THR A 68 -1.97 4.10 -6.13
N CYS A 69 -1.31 5.20 -6.52
CA CYS A 69 -1.87 6.54 -6.33
C CYS A 69 -2.93 6.97 -7.36
N CYS A 70 -3.01 6.30 -8.51
CA CYS A 70 -3.87 6.72 -9.61
C CYS A 70 -4.61 5.58 -10.33
N CYS A 71 -4.49 4.35 -9.83
CA CYS A 71 -5.28 3.24 -10.34
C CYS A 71 -6.68 3.19 -9.73
N THR A 72 -7.64 2.72 -10.50
CA THR A 72 -8.99 2.40 -10.04
C THR A 72 -9.12 0.89 -9.87
N VAL A 73 -9.51 0.45 -8.69
CA VAL A 73 -9.73 -0.97 -8.36
C VAL A 73 -11.23 -1.27 -8.42
N LYS A 74 -11.63 -2.22 -9.27
CA LYS A 74 -13.05 -2.61 -9.42
C LYS A 74 -13.38 -4.00 -8.91
N GLU A 75 -12.37 -4.80 -8.60
CA GLU A 75 -12.48 -6.17 -8.11
C GLU A 75 -11.45 -6.45 -7.01
N ASP A 76 -11.58 -7.60 -6.35
CA ASP A 76 -10.61 -8.03 -5.35
C ASP A 76 -9.22 -8.23 -5.99
N ILE A 77 -8.19 -7.65 -5.39
CA ILE A 77 -6.80 -7.75 -5.89
C ILE A 77 -5.85 -8.26 -4.82
N ARG A 78 -4.74 -8.86 -5.28
CA ARG A 78 -3.58 -9.18 -4.44
C ARG A 78 -2.38 -8.39 -4.91
N ILE A 79 -1.65 -7.77 -3.99
CA ILE A 79 -0.46 -6.98 -4.31
C ILE A 79 0.72 -7.40 -3.44
N ASP A 80 1.92 -7.27 -3.99
CA ASP A 80 3.18 -7.51 -3.31
C ASP A 80 3.54 -6.30 -2.46
N CYS A 81 3.02 -6.29 -1.23
CA CYS A 81 3.25 -5.24 -0.25
C CYS A 81 3.28 -5.85 1.15
N ARG A 82 4.14 -5.32 2.03
CA ARG A 82 4.27 -5.75 3.42
C ARG A 82 3.87 -4.63 4.35
N GLN A 83 3.21 -4.98 5.44
CA GLN A 83 2.88 -4.02 6.49
C GLN A 83 4.14 -3.73 7.31
N GLN A 84 4.36 -2.47 7.69
CA GLN A 84 5.52 -2.12 8.50
C GLN A 84 5.38 -2.77 9.87
N GLN A 85 6.39 -3.52 10.28
CA GLN A 85 6.50 -3.96 11.66
C GLN A 85 7.02 -2.76 12.45
N SER A 86 6.26 -2.34 13.46
CA SER A 86 6.71 -1.31 14.39
C SER A 86 7.96 -1.82 15.11
N GLU A 87 9.12 -1.35 14.71
CA GLU A 87 10.32 -1.38 15.55
C GLU A 87 9.95 -0.62 16.84
N PRO A 88 10.14 -1.22 18.03
CA PRO A 88 9.90 -0.51 19.26
C PRO A 88 10.77 0.75 19.29
N ASP A 89 10.19 1.88 19.67
CA ASP A 89 10.95 3.12 19.83
C ASP A 89 12.03 2.88 20.90
N LEU A 90 13.29 2.79 20.46
CA LEU A 90 14.43 2.56 21.34
C LEU A 90 14.63 3.71 22.35
N PHE A 91 13.96 4.85 22.15
CA PHE A 91 13.93 5.98 23.09
C PHE A 91 12.71 5.97 24.01
N ASP A 92 11.80 4.99 23.90
CA ASP A 92 10.70 4.83 24.84
C ASP A 92 11.26 4.51 26.23
N ARG A 93 10.98 5.40 27.19
CA ARG A 93 11.42 5.27 28.59
C ARG A 93 10.83 4.05 29.30
N ASN A 94 9.75 3.47 28.75
CA ASN A 94 9.10 2.29 29.29
C ASN A 94 9.65 0.98 28.71
N LEU A 95 10.60 1.03 27.76
CA LEU A 95 11.13 -0.16 27.08
C LEU A 95 11.82 -1.17 28.02
N PHE A 96 12.30 -0.71 29.18
CA PHE A 96 12.94 -1.54 30.21
C PHE A 96 12.15 -1.61 31.53
N ALA A 97 10.88 -1.21 31.54
CA ALA A 97 10.11 -1.05 32.78
C ALA A 97 9.58 -2.37 33.39
N GLU A 98 9.79 -3.54 32.78
CA GLU A 98 9.26 -4.81 33.29
C GLU A 98 10.36 -5.84 33.62
N ASN A 99 10.73 -5.88 34.90
CA ASN A 99 10.75 -7.08 35.77
C ASN A 99 11.63 -6.81 37.00
N SER A 100 11.06 -6.11 38.00
CA SER A 100 11.54 -6.18 39.39
C SER A 100 10.53 -6.98 40.19
N ASN A 101 10.73 -8.29 40.26
CA ASN A 101 10.15 -9.15 41.29
C ASN A 101 11.31 -9.68 42.15
#